data_AF-A0A0K1JGP5-F1
#
_entry.id   AF-A0A0K1JGP5-F1
#
_cell.length_a   1.000
_cell.length_b   1.000
_cell.length_c   1.000
_cell.angle_alpha   90.00
_cell.angle_beta   90.00
_cell.angle_gamma   90.00
#
_symmetry.space_group_name_H-M   'P 1'
#
loop_
_entity.id
_entity.type
_entity.pdbx_description
1 polymer ?
#
loop_
_entity_poly.entity_id
_entity_poly.type
_entity_poly.pdbx_seq_one_letter_code
_entity_poly.pdbx_strand_id
1 'polypeptide(L)' 'MKVEAAVAEGTRRDELVAMRARIAKAIDDPGIRGADLAALSRRLMEIGKELEAYDARASEEASESAAAATDQPFDASAI' A
#
# COMPACT_ATOMS: atom_id res chain seq x y z
N MET A 1 12.55 -8.26 1.26
CA MET A 1 13.08 -6.93 0.87
C MET A 1 13.54 -6.19 2.12
N LYS A 2 14.67 -5.48 2.09
CA LYS A 2 15.10 -4.62 3.21
C LYS A 2 14.47 -3.24 3.09
N VAL A 3 14.26 -2.55 4.21
CA VAL A 3 13.69 -1.19 4.22
C VAL A 3 14.56 -0.21 3.42
N GLU A 4 15.88 -0.31 3.54
CA GLU A 4 16.83 0.54 2.78
C GLU A 4 16.63 0.42 1.27
N ALA A 5 16.49 -0.82 0.76
CA ALA A 5 16.27 -1.07 -0.66
C ALA A 5 14.88 -0.60 -1.12
N ALA A 6 13.86 -0.77 -0.27
CA ALA A 6 12.51 -0.31 -0.57
C ALA A 6 12.41 1.21 -0.72
N VAL A 7 13.17 1.95 0.09
CA VAL A 7 13.24 3.42 0.00
C VAL A 7 14.07 3.88 -1.20
N ALA A 8 15.17 3.19 -1.52
CA ALA A 8 16.07 3.62 -2.59
C ALA A 8 15.54 3.28 -3.99
N GLU A 9 14.88 2.15 -4.15
CA GLU A 9 14.60 1.54 -5.45
C GLU A 9 13.13 1.18 -5.64
N GLY A 10 12.34 1.19 -4.57
CA GLY A 10 10.96 0.73 -4.57
C GLY A 10 9.94 1.84 -4.74
N THR A 11 8.68 1.43 -4.77
CA THR A 11 7.54 2.34 -4.65
C THR A 11 7.27 2.69 -3.19
N ARG A 12 6.49 3.74 -2.95
CA ARG A 12 5.97 4.06 -1.62
C ARG A 12 5.25 2.86 -0.97
N ARG A 13 4.55 2.05 -1.77
CA ARG A 13 3.91 0.83 -1.30
C ARG A 13 4.95 -0.19 -0.80
N ASP A 14 6.06 -0.35 -1.52
CA ASP A 14 7.15 -1.25 -1.14
C ASP A 14 7.82 -0.80 0.17
N GLU A 15 8.02 0.52 0.36
CA GLU A 15 8.49 1.09 1.62
C GLU A 15 7.58 0.69 2.79
N LEU A 16 6.27 0.87 2.63
CA LEU A 16 5.26 0.56 3.65
C LEU A 16 5.22 -0.93 3.96
N VAL A 17 5.28 -1.80 2.95
CA VAL A 17 5.35 -3.26 3.12
C VAL A 17 6.63 -3.66 3.86
N ALA A 18 7.78 -3.12 3.47
CA ALA A 18 9.06 -3.43 4.11
C ALA A 18 9.08 -2.97 5.58
N MET A 19 8.54 -1.79 5.89
CA MET A 19 8.40 -1.32 7.26
C MET A 19 7.44 -2.20 8.07
N ARG A 20 6.28 -2.57 7.51
CA ARG A 20 5.31 -3.47 8.16
C ARG A 20 5.95 -4.79 8.55
N ALA A 21 6.70 -5.42 7.63
CA ALA A 21 7.40 -6.68 7.88
C ALA A 21 8.47 -6.54 8.97
N ARG A 22 9.22 -5.42 8.97
CA ARG A 22 10.23 -5.16 10.00
C ARG A 22 9.61 -4.98 11.39
N ILE A 23 8.47 -4.30 11.48
CA ILE A 23 7.75 -4.06 12.74
C ILE A 23 7.15 -5.37 13.26
N ALA A 24 6.52 -6.17 12.40
CA ALA A 24 5.98 -7.48 12.79
C ALA A 24 7.08 -8.35 13.42
N LYS A 25 8.25 -8.43 12.78
CA LYS A 25 9.40 -9.16 13.33
C LYS A 25 9.86 -8.63 14.69
N ALA A 26 9.82 -7.32 14.92
CA ALA A 26 10.20 -6.74 16.20
C ALA A 26 9.17 -7.02 17.31
N ILE A 27 7.88 -7.06 16.97
CA ILE A 27 6.80 -7.43 17.90
C ILE A 27 6.90 -8.89 18.33
N ASP A 28 7.33 -9.79 17.44
CA ASP A 28 7.52 -11.21 17.73
C ASP A 28 8.74 -11.50 18.65
N ASP A 29 9.57 -10.49 18.95
CA ASP A 29 10.71 -10.65 19.86
C ASP A 29 10.21 -10.84 21.31
N PRO A 30 10.47 -11.99 21.97
CA PRO A 30 10.04 -12.22 23.35
C PRO A 30 10.70 -11.27 24.36
N GLY A 31 11.80 -10.61 23.99
CA GLY A 31 12.49 -9.60 24.81
C GLY A 31 11.93 -8.18 24.67
N ILE A 32 10.88 -7.97 23.87
CA ILE A 32 10.34 -6.64 23.62
C ILE A 32 9.81 -5.99 24.91
N ARG A 33 10.16 -4.72 25.12
CA ARG A 33 9.64 -3.94 26.24
C ARG A 33 8.16 -3.63 26.00
N GLY A 34 7.33 -3.68 27.04
CA GLY A 34 5.88 -3.43 26.90
C GLY A 34 5.53 -2.06 26.28
N ALA A 35 6.33 -1.02 26.58
CA ALA A 35 6.16 0.30 25.95
C ALA A 35 6.46 0.28 24.45
N ASP A 36 7.52 -0.43 24.04
CA ASP A 36 7.92 -0.57 22.64
C ASP A 36 6.89 -1.43 21.88
N LEU A 37 6.37 -2.49 22.51
CA LEU A 37 5.28 -3.31 21.96
C LEU A 37 4.03 -2.46 21.69
N ALA A 38 3.63 -1.60 22.63
CA ALA A 38 2.47 -0.74 22.45
C ALA A 38 2.68 0.29 21.32
N ALA A 39 3.88 0.86 21.22
CA ALA A 39 4.23 1.81 20.17
C ALA A 39 4.25 1.14 18.78
N LEU A 40 4.90 -0.02 18.67
CA LEU A 40 5.01 -0.78 17.43
C LEU A 40 3.67 -1.35 16.98
N SER A 41 2.81 -1.81 17.90
CA SER A 41 1.46 -2.28 17.57
C SER A 41 0.61 -1.16 16.94
N ARG A 42 0.65 0.05 17.50
CA ARG A 42 -0.03 1.21 16.90
C ARG A 42 0.50 1.51 15.51
N ARG A 43 1.84 1.54 15.36
CA ARG A 43 2.47 1.79 14.07
C ARG A 43 2.12 0.74 13.02
N LEU A 44 2.01 -0.52 13.42
CA LEU A 44 1.60 -1.62 12.54
C LEU A 44 0.18 -1.41 12.01
N MET A 45 -0.76 -0.98 12.87
CA MET A 45 -2.12 -0.66 12.46
C MET A 45 -2.18 0.54 11.53
N GLU A 46 -1.41 1.60 11.79
CA GLU A 46 -1.33 2.79 10.93
C GLU A 46 -0.85 2.43 9.52
N ILE A 47 0.24 1.67 9.42
CA ILE A 47 0.79 1.23 8.12
C ILE A 47 -0.22 0.34 7.39
N GLY A 48 -0.95 -0.52 8.10
CA GLY A 48 -2.03 -1.33 7.53
C GLY A 48 -3.10 -0.47 6.85
N LYS A 49 -3.58 0.57 7.53
CA LYS A 49 -4.56 1.51 6.98
C LYS A 49 -4.01 2.30 5.79
N GLU A 50 -2.75 2.73 5.85
CA GLU A 50 -2.11 3.45 4.74
C GLU A 50 -1.99 2.56 3.50
N LEU A 51 -1.65 1.27 3.68
CA LEU A 51 -1.62 0.29 2.59
C LEU A 51 -3.01 0.04 1.99
N GLU A 52 -4.03 -0.14 2.82
CA GLU A 52 -5.42 -0.30 2.35
C GLU A 52 -5.88 0.91 1.52
N ALA A 53 -5.57 2.13 1.96
CA ALA A 53 -5.87 3.35 1.21
C ALA A 53 -5.03 3.49 -0.07
N TYR A 54 -3.81 2.94 -0.09
CA TYR A 54 -2.99 2.89 -1.30
C TYR A 54 -3.57 1.93 -2.34
N ASP A 55 -3.94 0.73 -1.90
CA ASP A 55 -4.47 -0.33 -2.75
C ASP A 55 -5.88 0.05 -3.28
N ALA A 56 -6.71 0.71 -2.47
CA ALA A 56 -8.01 1.23 -2.89
C ALA A 56 -7.88 2.27 -4.02
N ARG A 57 -7.00 3.26 -3.85
CA ARG A 57 -6.76 4.29 -4.89
C ARG A 57 -6.23 3.68 -6.19
N ALA A 58 -5.29 2.75 -6.10
CA ALA A 58 -4.78 2.05 -7.29
C ALA A 58 -5.90 1.26 -8.02
N SER A 59 -6.84 0.68 -7.27
CA SER A 59 -7.99 -0.02 -7.85
C SER A 59 -9.01 0.93 -8.48
N GLU A 60 -9.26 2.10 -7.87
CA GLU A 60 -10.15 3.13 -8.40
C GLU A 60 -9.59 3.70 -9.72
N GLU A 61 -8.32 4.09 -9.74
CA GLU A 61 -7.64 4.58 -10.95
C GLU A 61 -7.66 3.56 -12.10
N ALA A 62 -7.46 2.28 -11.78
CA ALA A 62 -7.55 1.20 -12.76
C ALA A 62 -8.98 1.03 -13.31
N SER A 63 -10.00 1.19 -12.46
CA SER A 63 -11.41 1.07 -12.83
C SER A 63 -11.87 2.25 -13.69
N GLU A 64 -11.48 3.48 -13.33
CA GLU A 64 -11.75 4.69 -14.12
C GLU A 64 -11.08 4.63 -15.49
N SER A 65 -9.83 4.17 -15.56
CA SER A 65 -9.11 3.99 -16.83
C SER A 65 -9.81 2.96 -17.73
N ALA A 66 -10.32 1.87 -17.17
CA ALA A 66 -11.07 0.87 -17.92
C ALA A 66 -12.43 1.39 -18.43
N ALA A 67 -13.11 2.23 -17.64
CA ALA A 67 -14.36 2.87 -18.03
C ALA A 67 -14.16 3.96 -19.11
N ALA A 68 -13.07 4.72 -19.05
CA ALA A 68 -12.73 5.71 -20.08
C ALA A 68 -12.32 5.08 -21.42
N ALA A 69 -11.81 3.84 -21.39
CA ALA A 69 -11.39 3.11 -22.59
C ALA A 69 -12.56 2.55 -23.43
N THR A 70 -13.82 2.68 -22.99
CA THR A 70 -14.99 2.37 -23.83
C THR A 70 -15.30 3.53 -24.77
N ASP A 71 -14.38 3.84 -25.67
CA ASP A 71 -14.64 4.71 -26.82
C ASP A 71 -15.49 3.89 -27.80
N GLN A 72 -16.82 4.05 -27.71
CA GLN A 72 -17.69 3.43 -28.71
C GLN A 72 -17.38 4.06 -30.07
N PRO A 73 -17.27 3.25 -31.14
CA PRO A 73 -16.98 3.77 -32.46
C PRO A 73 -18.06 4.80 -32.84
N PHE A 74 -17.62 6.02 -33.17
CA PHE A 74 -18.50 7.08 -33.66
C PHE A 74 -19.30 6.57 -34.87
N ASP A 75 -20.62 6.48 -34.72
CA ASP A 75 -21.53 6.07 -35.80
C ASP A 75 -21.92 7.28 -36.65
N ALA A 76 -21.24 7.41 -37.80
CA ALA A 76 -21.48 8.48 -38.75
C ALA A 76 -22.81 8.34 -39.54
N SER A 77 -23.57 7.25 -39.35
CA SER A 77 -24.89 7.08 -39.98
C SER A 77 -26.02 7.89 -39.34
N ALA A 78 -25.75 8.55 -38.21
CA ALA A 78 -26.69 9.38 -37.46
C ALA A 78 -26.68 10.88 -37.85
N ILE A 79 -25.93 11.28 -38.89
CA ILE A 79 -25.88 12.66 -39.43
C ILE A 79 -26.43 12.72 -40.84
#